data_AF-A0A2T4TZR8-F1
#
_entry.id   AF-A0A2T4TZR8-F1
#
_cell.length_a   1.000
_cell.length_b   1.000
_cell.length_c   1.000
_cell.angle_alpha   90.00
_cell.angle_beta   90.00
_cell.angle_gamma   90.00
#
_symmetry.space_group_name_H-M   'P 1'
#
loop_
_entity.id
_entity.type
_entity.pdbx_description
1 polymer ?
#
loop_
_entity_poly.entity_id
_entity_poly.type
_entity_poly.pdbx_seq_one_letter_code
_entity_poly.pdbx_strand_id
1 'polypeptide(L)' 'MSTKELLREALKLKPEDRFTLVEGLIRSLDEPDKKLDDIWAEEAEKRLKAYREGRLEGIPMEEIFKEE' A
#
# COMPACT_ATOMS: atom_id res chain seq x y z
N MET A 1 -20.09 -21.78 2.06
CA MET A 1 -18.93 -22.04 2.93
C MET A 1 -18.62 -20.76 3.69
N SER A 2 -18.59 -20.81 5.01
CA SER A 2 -18.25 -19.69 5.88
C SER A 2 -16.76 -19.36 5.83
N THR A 3 -16.37 -18.14 6.19
CA THR A 3 -14.95 -17.75 6.28
C THR A 3 -14.15 -18.66 7.21
N LYS A 4 -14.77 -19.17 8.28
CA LYS A 4 -14.16 -20.13 9.21
C LYS A 4 -13.92 -21.50 8.56
N GLU A 5 -14.82 -21.95 7.68
CA GLU A 5 -14.64 -23.17 6.91
C GLU A 5 -13.54 -23.00 5.85
N LEU A 6 -13.53 -21.88 5.12
CA LEU A 6 -12.47 -21.52 4.17
C LEU A 6 -11.08 -21.52 4.81
N LEU A 7 -10.94 -20.84 5.96
CA LEU A 7 -9.68 -20.79 6.69
C LEU A 7 -9.23 -22.19 7.13
N ARG A 8 -10.15 -23.02 7.61
CA ARG A 8 -9.84 -24.39 8.02
C ARG A 8 -9.31 -25.23 6.87
N GLU A 9 -9.90 -25.10 5.67
CA GLU A 9 -9.42 -25.80 4.48
C GLU A 9 -8.08 -25.24 4.00
N ALA A 10 -7.90 -23.92 3.99
CA ALA A 10 -6.63 -23.27 3.64
C ALA A 10 -5.48 -23.71 4.55
N LEU A 11 -5.73 -23.89 5.85
CA LEU A 11 -4.71 -24.34 6.81
C LEU A 11 -4.25 -25.78 6.60
N LYS A 12 -5.01 -26.62 5.87
CA LYS A 12 -4.61 -27.99 5.49
C LYS A 12 -3.65 -28.04 4.30
N LEU A 13 -3.52 -26.94 3.56
CA LEU A 13 -2.62 -26.86 2.42
C LEU A 13 -1.15 -26.90 2.86
N LYS A 14 -0.26 -27.28 1.94
CA LYS A 14 1.18 -27.17 2.15
C LYS A 14 1.59 -25.70 2.31
N PRO A 15 2.69 -25.39 3.01
CA PRO A 15 3.14 -24.02 3.22
C PRO A 15 3.20 -23.17 1.93
N GLU A 16 3.64 -23.74 0.82
CA GLU A 16 3.80 -23.06 -0.48
C GLU A 16 2.44 -22.67 -1.10
N ASP A 17 1.47 -23.57 -1.00
CA ASP A 17 0.11 -23.34 -1.50
C ASP A 17 -0.62 -22.30 -0.63
N ARG A 18 -0.38 -22.31 0.69
CA ARG A 18 -0.89 -21.27 1.59
C ARG A 18 -0.32 -19.90 1.24
N PHE A 19 0.97 -19.84 0.92
CA PHE A 19 1.61 -18.60 0.52
C PHE A 19 0.98 -18.03 -0.76
N THR A 20 0.79 -18.90 -1.76
CA THR A 20 0.10 -18.53 -3.02
C THR A 20 -1.31 -17.99 -2.76
N LEU A 21 -2.08 -18.64 -1.87
CA LEU A 21 -3.42 -18.18 -1.50
C LEU A 21 -3.41 -16.81 -0.81
N VAL A 22 -2.47 -16.62 0.13
CA VAL A 22 -2.30 -15.35 0.85
C VAL A 22 -1.92 -14.22 -0.11
N GLU A 23 -0.99 -14.45 -1.04
CA GLU A 23 -0.63 -13.46 -2.06
C GLU A 23 -1.83 -13.05 -2.92
N GLY A 24 -2.64 -14.01 -3.37
CA GLY A 24 -3.85 -13.72 -4.14
C GLY A 24 -4.86 -12.88 -3.36
N LEU A 25 -5.05 -13.19 -2.07
CA LEU A 25 -5.93 -12.41 -1.19
C LEU A 25 -5.40 -10.99 -0.97
N ILE A 26 -4.11 -10.83 -0.70
CA ILE A 26 -3.48 -9.50 -0.55
C ILE A 26 -3.66 -8.68 -1.83
N ARG A 27 -3.37 -9.26 -3.01
CA ARG A 27 -3.56 -8.59 -4.30
C ARG A 27 -5.00 -8.18 -4.57
N SER A 28 -5.98 -8.92 -4.05
CA SER A 28 -7.40 -8.56 -4.21
C SER A 28 -7.84 -7.39 -3.32
N LEU A 29 -7.08 -7.12 -2.24
CA LEU A 29 -7.34 -5.99 -1.34
C LEU A 29 -6.58 -4.74 -1.76
N ASP A 30 -5.40 -4.93 -2.34
CA ASP A 30 -4.49 -3.90 -2.83
C ASP A 30 -4.34 -4.02 -4.36
N GLU A 31 -5.47 -4.00 -5.06
CA GLU A 31 -5.46 -4.11 -6.52
C GLU A 31 -4.91 -2.80 -7.10
N PRO A 32 -3.85 -2.84 -7.93
CA PRO A 32 -3.27 -1.64 -8.50
C PRO A 32 -4.29 -0.87 -9.36
N ASP A 33 -4.64 0.33 -8.93
CA ASP A 33 -5.46 1.24 -9.71
C ASP A 33 -4.55 2.24 -10.44
N LYS A 34 -4.27 1.94 -11.72
CA LYS A 34 -3.48 2.82 -12.58
C LYS A 34 -3.97 4.26 -12.62
N LYS A 35 -5.28 4.47 -12.53
CA LYS A 35 -5.84 5.83 -12.55
C LYS A 35 -5.49 6.55 -11.25
N LEU A 36 -5.54 5.84 -10.13
CA LEU A 36 -5.11 6.38 -8.85
C LEU A 36 -3.61 6.68 -8.86
N ASP A 37 -2.80 5.78 -9.41
CA ASP A 37 -1.35 5.98 -9.57
C ASP A 37 -1.04 7.24 -10.39
N ASP A 38 -1.73 7.45 -11.51
CA ASP A 38 -1.57 8.64 -12.35
C ASP A 38 -1.92 9.93 -11.59
N ILE A 39 -3.00 9.92 -10.80
CA ILE A 39 -3.41 11.06 -9.96
C ILE A 39 -2.35 11.35 -8.88
N TRP A 40 -1.81 10.32 -8.24
CA TRP A 40 -0.75 10.48 -7.26
C TRP A 40 0.55 11.01 -7.86
N ALA A 41 0.92 10.53 -9.06
CA ALA A 41 2.10 11.01 -9.77
C ALA A 41 1.97 12.52 -10.09
N GLU A 42 0.82 12.95 -10.62
CA GLU A 42 0.55 14.37 -10.90
C GLU A 42 0.65 15.23 -9.64
N GLU A 43 0.00 14.81 -8.55
CA GLU A 43 0.01 15.56 -7.29
C GLU A 43 1.41 15.60 -6.66
N ALA A 44 2.18 14.51 -6.73
CA ALA A 44 3.54 14.46 -6.22
C ALA A 44 4.46 15.44 -6.99
N GLU A 45 4.39 15.45 -8.32
CA GLU A 45 5.15 16.38 -9.16
C GLU A 45 4.77 17.83 -8.88
N LYS A 46 3.47 18.11 -8.75
CA LYS A 46 2.95 19.44 -8.43
C LYS A 46 3.44 19.94 -7.08
N ARG A 47 3.41 19.10 -6.03
CA ARG A 47 3.92 19.44 -4.69
C ARG A 47 5.43 19.67 -4.70
N LEU A 48 6.18 18.80 -5.37
CA LEU A 48 7.63 18.94 -5.50
C LEU A 48 8.01 20.26 -6.18
N LYS A 49 7.29 20.63 -7.25
CA LYS A 49 7.50 21.91 -7.93
C LYS A 49 7.20 23.10 -7.01
N ALA A 50 6.06 23.09 -6.32
CA ALA A 50 5.70 24.17 -5.40
C ALA A 50 6.72 24.32 -4.27
N TYR A 51 7.23 23.21 -3.72
CA TYR A 51 8.29 23.22 -2.72
C TYR A 51 9.59 23.84 -3.26
N ARG A 52 10.05 23.41 -4.45
CA ARG A 52 11.26 23.95 -5.10
C ARG A 52 11.15 25.45 -5.42
N GLU A 53 9.94 25.94 -5.68
CA GLU A 53 9.66 27.35 -5.92
C GLU A 53 9.43 28.16 -4.64
N GLY A 54 9.53 27.54 -3.46
CA GLY A 54 9.30 28.20 -2.17
C GLY A 54 7.83 28.54 -1.89
N ARG A 55 6.90 27.95 -2.66
CA ARG A 55 5.43 28.14 -2.50
C ARG A 55 4.79 27.11 -1.58
N LEU A 56 5.56 26.13 -1.12
CA LEU A 56 5.14 25.09 -0.19
C LEU A 56 6.24 24.89 0.86
N GLU A 57 5.88 24.94 2.13
CA GLU A 57 6.79 24.62 3.23
C GLU A 57 6.88 23.09 3.42
N GLY A 58 8.10 22.60 3.61
CA GLY A 58 8.35 21.21 3.97
C GLY A 58 8.45 21.04 5.48
N ILE A 59 8.23 19.81 5.95
CA ILE A 59 8.48 19.45 7.35
C ILE A 59 9.91 18.90 7.43
N PRO A 60 10.75 19.37 8.37
CA PRO A 60 12.08 18.80 8.59
C PRO A 60 12.00 17.30 8.88
N MET A 61 12.91 16.52 8.30
CA MET A 61 12.92 15.07 8.46
C MET A 61 13.05 14.66 9.93
N GLU A 62 13.81 15.42 10.70
CA GLU A 62 14.04 15.23 12.12
C GLU A 62 12.75 15.34 12.95
N GLU A 63 11.75 16.09 12.47
CA GLU A 63 10.45 16.19 13.15
C GLU A 63 9.56 14.97 12.85
N ILE A 64 9.67 14.37 11.68
CA ILE A 64 8.92 13.17 11.28
C ILE A 64 9.38 11.93 12.06
N PHE A 65 10.68 11.83 12.33
CA PHE A 65 11.30 10.67 12.98
C PHE A 65 11.60 10.88 14.48
N LYS A 66 11.01 11.88 15.12
CA LYS A 66 11.07 11.99 16.59
C LYS A 66 10.34 10.80 17.21
N GLU A 67 11.01 10.10 18.11
CA GLU A 67 10.37 9.10 18.98
C GLU A 67 9.31 9.78 19.87
N GLU A 68 8.17 9.12 20.05
CA GLU A 68 7.08 9.58 20.93
C GLU A 68 7.51 9.72 22.40
#